data_AF-A0A662VJ07-F1
#
_entry.id   AF-A0A662VJ07-F1
#
_cell.length_a   1.000
_cell.length_b   1.000
_cell.length_c   1.000
_cell.angle_alpha   90.00
_cell.angle_beta   90.00
_cell.angle_gamma   90.00
#
_symmetry.space_group_name_H-M   'P 1'
#
loop_
_entity.id
_entity.type
_entity.pdbx_description
1 polymer ?
#
loop_
_entity_poly.entity_id
_entity_poly.type
_entity_poly.pdbx_seq_one_letter_code
_entity_poly.pdbx_strand_id
1 'polypeptide(L)'
;MNSIEQTTSGLEKLITMIRFEKEKILPHIIPGIMLFISLPAYASVLYNIYLGNNDFTSLWYTRLATLYVGYILSSAYSAFRIYKLLHRHLVDSGITSYYWLKKINDIDSIIKLYKAGLFKRELSSPITVFLITLFSGGLAYPIFLFLAERTLRNHAYGEESKFINRQITNTIGVEHGLLFFAAVILTMGLYLIYWGYRVASIYNKHIDTIHANHPDLPKIRYYVVTGYEENIPILALGLVFAGIVFYGLAGLYGLPCYLPSIIGYGALLGYIALSYRQASFPKQVLLTYGFVYLVFLATTAIGFISAPTYTDFYQKIEEELTSIRSHDF
;
A
#
# COMPACT_ATOMS: atom_id res chain seq x y z
N MET A 1 -47.39 17.15 -38.97
CA MET A 1 -46.79 16.48 -37.80
C MET A 1 -45.30 16.79 -37.82
N ASN A 2 -44.89 17.83 -37.11
CA ASN A 2 -43.46 18.15 -36.98
C ASN A 2 -42.90 17.25 -35.89
N SER A 3 -42.06 16.30 -36.27
CA SER A 3 -41.19 15.59 -35.33
C SER A 3 -40.25 16.63 -34.73
N ILE A 4 -40.55 17.09 -33.52
CA ILE A 4 -39.60 17.82 -32.71
C ILE A 4 -38.45 16.84 -32.47
N GLU A 5 -37.35 17.00 -33.21
CA GLU A 5 -36.08 16.40 -32.85
C GLU A 5 -35.82 16.78 -31.39
N GLN A 6 -35.95 15.81 -30.48
CA GLN A 6 -35.49 15.98 -29.11
C GLN A 6 -33.99 16.21 -29.20
N THR A 7 -33.60 17.48 -29.14
CA THR A 7 -32.22 17.88 -28.95
C THR A 7 -31.79 17.38 -27.58
N THR A 8 -31.13 16.22 -27.56
CA THR A 8 -30.52 15.65 -26.36
C THR A 8 -29.69 16.72 -25.67
N SER A 9 -29.93 16.91 -24.37
CA SER A 9 -29.29 17.98 -23.62
C SER A 9 -27.76 17.82 -23.67
N GLY A 10 -27.00 18.92 -23.62
CA GLY A 10 -25.52 18.85 -23.65
C GLY A 10 -24.93 17.94 -22.55
N LEU A 11 -25.60 17.90 -21.38
CA LEU A 11 -25.25 17.00 -20.28
C LEU A 11 -25.48 15.53 -20.65
N GLU A 12 -26.59 15.21 -21.31
CA GLU A 12 -26.91 13.85 -21.73
C GLU A 12 -25.92 13.34 -22.78
N LYS A 13 -25.55 14.18 -23.75
CA LYS A 13 -24.46 13.87 -24.70
C LYS A 13 -23.14 13.61 -23.96
N LEU A 14 -22.77 14.47 -23.02
CA LEU A 14 -21.56 14.30 -22.21
C LEU A 14 -21.56 12.97 -21.43
N ILE A 15 -22.67 12.63 -20.79
CA ILE A 15 -22.84 11.38 -20.04
C ILE A 15 -22.64 10.16 -20.94
N THR A 16 -23.23 10.15 -22.14
CA THR A 16 -23.05 9.02 -23.08
C THR A 16 -21.62 8.86 -23.61
N MET A 17 -20.79 9.91 -23.55
CA MET A 17 -19.39 9.86 -23.96
C MET A 17 -18.45 9.34 -22.86
N ILE A 18 -18.85 9.45 -21.59
CA ILE A 18 -18.06 8.97 -20.46
C ILE A 18 -17.99 7.44 -20.51
N ARG A 19 -16.77 6.90 -20.38
CA ARG A 19 -16.51 5.46 -20.31
C ARG A 19 -15.74 5.13 -19.06
N PHE A 20 -16.30 4.25 -18.25
CA PHE A 20 -15.66 3.71 -17.06
C PHE A 20 -14.89 2.45 -17.44
N GLU A 21 -13.56 2.55 -17.45
CA GLU A 21 -12.67 1.46 -17.83
C GLU A 21 -12.13 0.76 -16.59
N LYS A 22 -11.96 -0.56 -16.67
CA LYS A 22 -11.28 -1.34 -15.62
C LYS A 22 -9.78 -1.16 -15.70
N GLU A 23 -9.12 -1.23 -14.55
CA GLU A 23 -7.67 -1.19 -14.44
C GLU A 23 -7.07 -2.60 -14.52
N LYS A 24 -5.92 -2.71 -15.18
CA LYS A 24 -5.16 -3.97 -15.22
C LYS A 24 -4.43 -4.13 -13.88
N ILE A 25 -4.44 -5.34 -13.35
CA ILE A 25 -3.77 -5.65 -12.07
C ILE A 25 -2.25 -5.66 -12.22
N LEU A 26 -1.75 -6.17 -13.36
CA LEU A 26 -0.34 -6.47 -13.56
C LEU A 26 0.61 -5.29 -13.27
N PRO A 27 0.35 -4.04 -13.73
CA PRO A 27 1.20 -2.88 -13.43
C PRO A 27 1.37 -2.58 -11.94
N HIS A 28 0.41 -2.99 -11.10
CA HIS A 28 0.41 -2.70 -9.67
C HIS A 28 1.07 -3.78 -8.82
N ILE A 29 1.20 -5.01 -9.33
CA ILE A 29 1.87 -6.11 -8.63
C ILE A 29 3.37 -6.19 -8.95
N ILE A 30 3.79 -5.73 -10.14
CA ILE A 30 5.20 -5.75 -10.57
C ILE A 30 6.14 -5.05 -9.56
N PRO A 31 5.81 -3.88 -9.00
CA PRO A 31 6.67 -3.24 -8.00
C PRO A 31 6.95 -4.15 -6.81
N GLY A 32 5.93 -4.83 -6.28
CA GLY A 32 6.10 -5.78 -5.18
C GLY A 32 6.98 -6.98 -5.54
N ILE A 33 6.83 -7.53 -6.74
CA ILE A 33 7.66 -8.65 -7.23
C ILE A 33 9.13 -8.20 -7.32
N MET A 34 9.39 -7.04 -7.91
CA MET A 34 10.73 -6.50 -8.05
C MET A 34 11.36 -6.20 -6.70
N LEU A 35 10.60 -5.60 -5.76
CA LEU A 35 11.09 -5.30 -4.42
C LEU A 35 11.41 -6.58 -3.64
N PHE A 36 10.50 -7.56 -3.64
CA PHE A 36 10.67 -8.80 -2.90
C PHE A 36 11.91 -9.60 -3.34
N ILE A 37 12.18 -9.63 -4.64
CA ILE A 37 13.37 -10.31 -5.18
C ILE A 37 14.64 -9.49 -4.94
N SER A 38 14.58 -8.17 -5.17
CA SER A 38 15.77 -7.32 -5.11
C SER A 38 16.23 -6.99 -3.70
N LEU A 39 15.34 -6.89 -2.72
CA LEU A 39 15.68 -6.41 -1.38
C LEU A 39 16.67 -7.34 -0.65
N PRO A 40 16.49 -8.68 -0.63
CA PRO A 40 17.49 -9.58 -0.05
C PRO A 40 18.83 -9.53 -0.81
N ALA A 41 18.79 -9.47 -2.15
CA ALA A 41 19.99 -9.39 -2.97
C ALA A 41 20.76 -8.08 -2.75
N TYR A 42 20.04 -6.96 -2.63
CA TYR A 42 20.60 -5.63 -2.35
C TYR A 42 21.20 -5.57 -0.95
N ALA A 43 20.52 -6.12 0.05
CA ALA A 43 21.07 -6.26 1.41
C ALA A 43 22.36 -7.10 1.41
N SER A 44 22.41 -8.18 0.63
CA SER A 44 23.63 -9.00 0.51
C SER A 44 24.79 -8.25 -0.16
N VAL A 45 24.50 -7.46 -1.20
CA VAL A 45 25.50 -6.60 -1.83
C VAL A 45 26.08 -5.62 -0.82
N LEU A 46 25.24 -4.89 -0.09
CA LEU A 46 25.70 -3.92 0.92
C LEU A 46 26.53 -4.59 2.02
N TYR A 47 26.11 -5.77 2.47
CA TYR A 47 26.85 -6.52 3.48
C TYR A 47 28.25 -6.96 2.99
N ASN A 48 28.35 -7.46 1.77
CA ASN A 48 29.65 -7.88 1.22
C ASN A 48 30.58 -6.70 0.95
N ILE A 49 30.05 -5.57 0.47
CA ILE A 49 30.81 -4.31 0.33
C ILE A 49 31.37 -3.88 1.68
N TYR A 50 30.54 -3.92 2.73
CA TYR A 50 30.96 -3.55 4.07
C TYR A 50 32.10 -4.43 4.59
N LEU A 51 32.05 -5.75 4.32
CA LEU A 51 33.09 -6.70 4.72
C LEU A 51 34.36 -6.66 3.85
N GLY A 52 34.48 -5.72 2.91
CA GLY A 52 35.62 -5.63 2.01
C GLY A 52 35.79 -6.82 1.06
N ASN A 53 34.81 -7.73 1.01
CA ASN A 53 34.79 -8.82 0.04
C ASN A 53 34.47 -8.20 -1.32
N ASN A 54 35.35 -8.32 -2.32
CA ASN A 54 35.13 -7.75 -3.65
C ASN A 54 34.58 -8.79 -4.66
N ASP A 55 34.63 -10.08 -4.31
CA ASP A 55 34.24 -11.18 -5.21
C ASP A 55 32.73 -11.43 -5.24
N PHE A 56 31.94 -10.79 -4.37
CA PHE A 56 30.48 -10.96 -4.29
C PHE A 56 29.74 -10.54 -5.57
N THR A 57 30.34 -9.67 -6.39
CA THR A 57 29.75 -9.25 -7.68
C THR A 57 29.70 -10.38 -8.71
N SER A 58 30.49 -11.45 -8.49
CA SER A 58 30.48 -12.66 -9.32
C SER A 58 29.31 -13.60 -9.01
N LEU A 59 28.69 -13.48 -7.84
CA LEU A 59 27.61 -14.36 -7.39
C LEU A 59 26.32 -14.07 -8.20
N TRP A 60 25.66 -15.12 -8.69
CA TRP A 60 24.49 -14.94 -9.56
C TRP A 60 23.34 -14.19 -8.87
N TYR A 61 23.19 -14.36 -7.55
CA TYR A 61 22.08 -13.79 -6.79
C TYR A 61 22.28 -12.29 -6.49
N THR A 62 23.52 -11.78 -6.43
CA THR A 62 23.78 -10.34 -6.21
C THR A 62 23.37 -9.51 -7.43
N ARG A 63 23.36 -10.12 -8.62
CA ARG A 63 22.84 -9.50 -9.85
C ARG A 63 21.35 -9.17 -9.75
N LEU A 64 20.59 -9.88 -8.91
CA LEU A 64 19.17 -9.59 -8.67
C LEU A 64 18.97 -8.25 -7.95
N ALA A 65 20.01 -7.67 -7.32
CA ALA A 65 19.95 -6.34 -6.74
C ALA A 65 19.64 -5.26 -7.80
N THR A 66 20.00 -5.48 -9.07
CA THR A 66 19.66 -4.58 -10.18
C THR A 66 18.16 -4.45 -10.41
N LEU A 67 17.37 -5.46 -10.01
CA LEU A 67 15.91 -5.40 -10.04
C LEU A 67 15.35 -4.32 -9.10
N TYR A 68 16.16 -3.78 -8.17
CA TYR A 68 15.75 -2.61 -7.39
C TYR A 68 15.53 -1.38 -8.27
N VAL A 69 16.30 -1.21 -9.35
CA VAL A 69 16.01 -0.17 -10.36
C VAL A 69 14.67 -0.45 -11.04
N GLY A 70 14.38 -1.72 -11.32
CA GLY A 70 13.07 -2.17 -11.79
C GLY A 70 11.95 -1.83 -10.81
N TYR A 71 12.18 -1.98 -9.50
CA TYR A 71 11.24 -1.54 -8.45
C TYR A 71 11.01 -0.03 -8.52
N ILE A 72 12.06 0.79 -8.60
CA ILE A 72 11.94 2.26 -8.67
C ILE A 72 11.10 2.67 -9.90
N LEU A 73 11.43 2.14 -11.08
CA LEU A 73 10.75 2.51 -12.32
C LEU A 73 9.31 2.01 -12.35
N SER A 74 9.07 0.76 -11.95
CA SER A 74 7.72 0.19 -11.94
C SER A 74 6.83 0.82 -10.87
N SER A 75 7.38 1.16 -9.70
CA SER A 75 6.64 1.86 -8.64
C SER A 75 6.24 3.27 -9.07
N ALA A 76 7.16 4.04 -9.67
CA ALA A 76 6.86 5.36 -10.21
C ALA A 76 5.79 5.30 -11.31
N TYR A 77 5.91 4.35 -12.25
CA TYR A 77 4.92 4.14 -13.29
C TYR A 77 3.55 3.71 -12.72
N SER A 78 3.52 2.77 -11.78
CA SER A 78 2.30 2.33 -11.12
C SER A 78 1.62 3.49 -10.40
N ALA A 79 2.39 4.31 -9.68
CA ALA A 79 1.88 5.46 -8.93
C ALA A 79 1.27 6.50 -9.88
N PHE A 80 1.98 6.85 -10.95
CA PHE A 80 1.48 7.71 -12.01
C PHE A 80 0.16 7.20 -12.59
N ARG A 81 0.14 5.91 -12.96
CA ARG A 81 -1.01 5.27 -13.61
C ARG A 81 -2.25 5.31 -12.73
N ILE A 82 -2.13 4.92 -11.46
CA ILE A 82 -3.28 4.90 -10.56
C ILE A 82 -3.80 6.30 -10.23
N TYR A 83 -2.91 7.28 -10.06
CA TYR A 83 -3.33 8.66 -9.83
C TYR A 83 -3.99 9.27 -11.07
N LYS A 84 -3.47 9.00 -12.27
CA LYS A 84 -4.09 9.44 -13.52
C LYS A 84 -5.50 8.85 -13.67
N LEU A 85 -5.64 7.56 -13.39
CA LEU A 85 -6.91 6.85 -13.41
C LEU A 85 -7.89 7.43 -12.39
N LEU A 86 -7.48 7.60 -11.14
CA LEU A 86 -8.32 8.14 -10.07
C LEU A 86 -8.77 9.57 -10.36
N HIS A 87 -7.90 10.44 -10.87
CA HIS A 87 -8.30 11.80 -11.25
C HIS A 87 -9.41 11.79 -12.29
N ARG A 88 -9.22 11.03 -13.37
CA ARG A 88 -10.23 10.90 -14.44
C ARG A 88 -11.54 10.33 -13.87
N HIS A 89 -11.44 9.22 -13.13
CA HIS A 89 -12.59 8.56 -12.53
C HIS A 89 -13.39 9.49 -11.62
N LEU A 90 -12.73 10.21 -10.71
CA LEU A 90 -13.43 11.09 -9.76
C LEU A 90 -14.16 12.25 -10.44
N VAL A 91 -13.65 12.73 -11.59
CA VAL A 91 -14.32 13.74 -12.41
C VAL A 91 -15.52 13.13 -13.12
N ASP A 92 -15.29 12.06 -13.87
CA ASP A 92 -16.32 11.36 -14.66
C ASP A 92 -17.47 10.83 -13.78
N SER A 93 -17.12 10.23 -12.64
CA SER A 93 -18.05 9.77 -11.61
C SER A 93 -18.80 10.93 -10.95
N GLY A 94 -18.14 12.07 -10.72
CA GLY A 94 -18.80 13.25 -10.18
C GLY A 94 -19.89 13.81 -11.11
N ILE A 95 -19.58 13.90 -12.40
CA ILE A 95 -20.53 14.34 -13.44
C ILE A 95 -21.70 13.35 -13.54
N THR A 96 -21.38 12.05 -13.54
CA THR A 96 -22.36 10.97 -13.63
C THR A 96 -23.29 10.94 -12.41
N SER A 97 -22.73 11.03 -11.21
CA SER A 97 -23.47 11.10 -9.96
C SER A 97 -24.38 12.33 -9.90
N TYR A 98 -23.93 13.49 -10.39
CA TYR A 98 -24.80 14.66 -10.52
C TYR A 98 -25.98 14.41 -11.46
N TYR A 99 -25.74 13.84 -12.65
CA TYR A 99 -26.78 13.51 -13.61
C TYR A 99 -27.82 12.55 -13.02
N TRP A 100 -27.37 11.49 -12.34
CA TRP A 100 -28.25 10.53 -11.68
C TRP A 100 -29.06 11.16 -10.55
N LEU A 101 -28.43 11.96 -9.68
CA LEU A 101 -29.12 12.66 -8.60
C LEU A 101 -30.18 13.63 -9.12
N LYS A 102 -29.91 14.30 -10.25
CA LYS A 102 -30.90 15.15 -10.94
C LYS A 102 -32.08 14.33 -11.47
N LYS A 103 -31.83 13.14 -12.02
CA LYS A 103 -32.88 12.23 -12.52
C LYS A 103 -33.83 11.75 -11.42
N ILE A 104 -33.32 11.57 -10.19
CA ILE A 104 -34.12 11.17 -9.01
C ILE A 104 -34.59 12.38 -8.16
N ASN A 105 -34.33 13.61 -8.60
CA ASN A 105 -34.72 14.86 -7.94
C ASN A 105 -34.24 15.01 -6.47
N ASP A 106 -33.04 14.52 -6.14
CA ASP A 106 -32.48 14.60 -4.79
C ASP A 106 -31.54 15.81 -4.63
N ILE A 107 -32.15 16.96 -4.36
CA ILE A 107 -31.47 18.27 -4.31
C ILE A 107 -30.46 18.34 -3.15
N ASP A 108 -30.79 17.78 -1.98
CA ASP A 108 -29.90 17.80 -0.81
C ASP A 108 -28.60 17.04 -1.08
N SER A 109 -28.68 15.90 -1.77
CA SER A 109 -27.51 15.13 -2.16
C SER A 109 -26.69 15.84 -3.23
N ILE A 110 -27.32 16.60 -4.13
CA ILE A 110 -26.62 17.45 -5.11
C ILE A 110 -25.82 18.54 -4.39
N ILE A 111 -26.42 19.22 -3.40
CA ILE A 111 -25.73 20.25 -2.61
C ILE A 111 -24.54 19.63 -1.87
N LYS A 112 -24.73 18.47 -1.25
CA LYS A 112 -23.66 17.72 -0.57
C LYS A 112 -22.55 17.31 -1.54
N LEU A 113 -22.90 16.86 -2.76
CA LEU A 113 -21.93 16.49 -3.80
C LEU A 113 -21.08 17.69 -4.21
N TYR A 114 -21.67 18.88 -4.38
CA TYR A 114 -20.93 20.11 -4.69
C TYR A 114 -20.01 20.54 -3.54
N LYS A 115 -20.51 20.49 -2.29
CA LYS A 115 -19.69 20.78 -1.10
C LYS A 115 -18.52 19.80 -0.98
N ALA A 116 -18.75 18.51 -1.19
CA ALA A 116 -17.72 17.47 -1.21
C ALA A 116 -16.75 17.61 -2.40
N GLY A 117 -17.23 18.04 -3.56
CA GLY A 117 -16.44 18.32 -4.75
C GLY A 117 -15.44 19.45 -4.57
N LEU A 118 -15.75 20.46 -3.75
CA LEU A 118 -14.80 21.50 -3.36
C LEU A 118 -13.63 20.96 -2.49
N PHE A 119 -13.82 19.82 -1.81
CA PHE A 119 -12.78 19.10 -1.08
C PHE A 119 -11.98 18.08 -1.94
N LYS A 120 -12.37 17.80 -3.19
CA LYS A 120 -11.61 16.92 -4.13
C LYS A 120 -10.23 17.49 -4.54
N ARG A 121 -9.83 18.66 -4.02
CA ARG A 121 -8.54 19.34 -4.29
C ARG A 121 -7.31 18.70 -3.63
N GLU A 122 -7.47 17.63 -2.85
CA GLU A 122 -6.38 17.08 -2.03
C GLU A 122 -5.56 15.96 -2.70
N LEU A 123 -5.96 15.47 -3.88
CA LEU A 123 -5.16 14.51 -4.63
C LEU A 123 -3.98 15.22 -5.31
N SER A 124 -2.76 14.76 -5.02
CA SER A 124 -1.55 15.22 -5.70
C SER A 124 -1.59 14.90 -7.19
N SER A 125 -1.03 15.78 -8.04
CA SER A 125 -1.01 15.53 -9.48
C SER A 125 -0.28 14.22 -9.84
N PRO A 126 -0.69 13.48 -10.88
CA PRO A 126 -0.03 12.24 -11.28
C PRO A 126 1.47 12.42 -11.57
N ILE A 127 1.86 13.57 -12.13
CA ILE A 127 3.26 13.92 -12.43
C ILE A 127 4.04 14.14 -11.13
N THR A 128 3.47 14.87 -10.16
CA THR A 128 4.10 15.07 -8.85
C THR A 128 4.35 13.73 -8.16
N VAL A 129 3.36 12.84 -8.16
CA VAL A 129 3.48 11.49 -7.58
C VAL A 129 4.56 10.68 -8.29
N PHE A 130 4.61 10.73 -9.61
CA PHE A 130 5.65 10.08 -10.41
C PHE A 130 7.05 10.55 -10.00
N LEU A 131 7.28 11.87 -9.99
CA LEU A 131 8.58 12.46 -9.69
C LEU A 131 9.02 12.17 -8.26
N ILE A 132 8.13 12.33 -7.27
CA ILE A 132 8.47 12.04 -5.87
C ILE A 132 8.78 10.56 -5.69
N THR A 133 8.01 9.65 -6.31
CA THR A 133 8.28 8.22 -6.24
C THR A 133 9.62 7.87 -6.88
N LEU A 134 9.94 8.46 -8.04
CA LEU A 134 11.20 8.25 -8.74
C LEU A 134 12.40 8.77 -7.92
N PHE A 135 12.37 10.03 -7.47
CA PHE A 135 13.48 10.67 -6.76
C PHE A 135 13.64 10.21 -5.31
N SER A 136 12.61 9.61 -4.70
CA SER A 136 12.72 8.94 -3.40
C SER A 136 13.21 7.49 -3.51
N GLY A 137 13.60 7.02 -4.70
CA GLY A 137 14.03 5.64 -4.91
C GLY A 137 12.92 4.62 -4.63
N GLY A 138 11.67 4.97 -4.93
CA GLY A 138 10.50 4.12 -4.70
C GLY A 138 9.96 4.15 -3.27
N LEU A 139 10.62 4.81 -2.31
CA LEU A 139 10.18 4.83 -0.91
C LEU A 139 8.82 5.52 -0.70
N ALA A 140 8.48 6.51 -1.53
CA ALA A 140 7.18 7.19 -1.45
C ALA A 140 6.02 6.35 -2.01
N TYR A 141 6.29 5.25 -2.73
CA TYR A 141 5.25 4.47 -3.42
C TYR A 141 4.20 3.89 -2.46
N PRO A 142 4.55 3.20 -1.35
CA PRO A 142 3.57 2.72 -0.38
C PRO A 142 2.67 3.84 0.19
N ILE A 143 3.22 5.04 0.38
CA ILE A 143 2.46 6.20 0.89
C ILE A 143 1.41 6.62 -0.15
N PHE A 144 1.82 6.79 -1.41
CA PHE A 144 0.89 7.15 -2.48
C PHE A 144 -0.12 6.04 -2.77
N LEU A 145 0.26 4.78 -2.66
CA LEU A 145 -0.66 3.65 -2.80
C LEU A 145 -1.73 3.64 -1.70
N PHE A 146 -1.34 3.94 -0.46
CA PHE A 146 -2.28 4.13 0.66
C PHE A 146 -3.25 5.28 0.41
N LEU A 147 -2.74 6.44 0.00
CA LEU A 147 -3.59 7.62 -0.27
C LEU A 147 -4.57 7.36 -1.42
N ALA A 148 -4.10 6.69 -2.48
CA ALA A 148 -4.94 6.25 -3.59
C ALA A 148 -6.05 5.29 -3.13
N GLU A 149 -5.71 4.24 -2.38
CA GLU A 149 -6.69 3.27 -1.86
C GLU A 149 -7.70 3.94 -0.92
N ARG A 150 -7.23 4.79 0.00
CA ARG A 150 -8.09 5.52 0.94
C ARG A 150 -9.08 6.42 0.19
N THR A 151 -8.60 7.15 -0.82
CA THR A 151 -9.45 8.03 -1.61
C THR A 151 -10.50 7.24 -2.38
N LEU A 152 -10.09 6.14 -3.02
CA LEU A 152 -10.98 5.24 -3.74
C LEU A 152 -12.07 4.66 -2.84
N ARG A 153 -11.71 4.16 -1.65
CA ARG A 153 -12.64 3.57 -0.70
C ARG A 153 -13.64 4.59 -0.17
N ASN A 154 -13.20 5.79 0.17
CA ASN A 154 -14.08 6.87 0.64
C ASN A 154 -15.06 7.31 -0.46
N HIS A 155 -14.58 7.41 -1.70
CA HIS A 155 -15.42 7.69 -2.86
C HIS A 155 -16.46 6.59 -3.08
N ALA A 156 -16.03 5.32 -3.15
CA ALA A 156 -16.91 4.18 -3.32
C ALA A 156 -17.96 4.09 -2.20
N TYR A 157 -17.55 4.23 -0.93
CA TYR A 157 -18.46 4.23 0.22
C TYR A 157 -19.58 5.28 0.09
N GLY A 158 -19.22 6.50 -0.36
CA GLY A 158 -20.18 7.58 -0.59
C GLY A 158 -21.21 7.22 -1.66
N GLU A 159 -20.76 6.79 -2.83
CA GLU A 159 -21.66 6.44 -3.94
C GLU A 159 -22.48 5.17 -3.67
N GLU A 160 -21.88 4.17 -3.03
CA GLU A 160 -22.56 2.95 -2.63
C GLU A 160 -23.72 3.22 -1.65
N SER A 161 -23.46 4.04 -0.63
CA SER A 161 -24.51 4.46 0.30
C SER A 161 -25.66 5.20 -0.39
N LYS A 162 -25.36 5.95 -1.47
CA LYS A 162 -26.32 6.80 -2.15
C LYS A 162 -27.15 6.07 -3.21
N PHE A 163 -26.52 5.24 -4.03
CA PHE A 163 -27.15 4.70 -5.24
C PHE A 163 -27.57 3.24 -5.11
N ILE A 164 -26.99 2.48 -4.18
CA ILE A 164 -27.38 1.08 -3.92
C ILE A 164 -27.87 0.86 -2.49
N ASN A 165 -27.95 1.93 -1.68
CA ASN A 165 -28.43 1.94 -0.29
C ASN A 165 -27.74 0.88 0.61
N ARG A 166 -26.47 0.59 0.31
CA ARG A 166 -25.65 -0.37 1.05
C ARG A 166 -24.19 -0.02 0.88
N GLN A 167 -23.41 -0.17 1.95
CA GLN A 167 -21.96 0.01 1.92
C GLN A 167 -21.30 -1.36 1.79
N ILE A 168 -20.62 -1.58 0.68
CA ILE A 168 -19.88 -2.81 0.38
C ILE A 168 -18.39 -2.59 0.63
N THR A 169 -17.92 -1.37 0.36
CA THR A 169 -16.53 -0.95 0.50
C THR A 169 -16.33 -0.20 1.81
N ASN A 170 -15.53 -0.77 2.71
CA ASN A 170 -15.17 -0.12 3.97
C ASN A 170 -14.17 1.02 3.74
N THR A 171 -14.36 2.13 4.46
CA THR A 171 -13.38 3.22 4.57
C THR A 171 -12.17 2.79 5.39
N ILE A 172 -11.01 3.38 5.13
CA ILE A 172 -9.79 3.16 5.92
C ILE A 172 -9.25 4.47 6.49
N GLY A 173 -8.83 4.44 7.76
CA GLY A 173 -8.18 5.56 8.42
C GLY A 173 -6.66 5.56 8.25
N VAL A 174 -6.00 6.51 8.92
CA VAL A 174 -4.54 6.71 8.83
C VAL A 174 -3.77 5.57 9.50
N GLU A 175 -4.35 4.97 10.54
CA GLU A 175 -3.79 3.80 11.23
C GLU A 175 -3.53 2.64 10.26
N HIS A 176 -4.42 2.39 9.29
CA HIS A 176 -4.21 1.35 8.28
C HIS A 176 -2.98 1.62 7.40
N GLY A 177 -2.59 2.89 7.20
CA GLY A 177 -1.36 3.25 6.50
C GLY A 177 -0.12 2.73 7.23
N LEU A 178 -0.07 2.85 8.56
CA LEU A 178 1.02 2.31 9.39
C LEU A 178 1.06 0.78 9.32
N LEU A 179 -0.10 0.13 9.40
CA LEU A 179 -0.22 -1.32 9.27
C LEU A 179 0.30 -1.82 7.92
N PHE A 180 -0.10 -1.18 6.82
CA PHE A 180 0.35 -1.61 5.49
C PHE A 180 1.84 -1.34 5.28
N PHE A 181 2.35 -0.23 5.81
CA PHE A 181 3.79 0.05 5.79
C PHE A 181 4.59 -1.00 6.59
N ALA A 182 4.12 -1.32 7.80
CA ALA A 182 4.67 -2.41 8.61
C ALA A 182 4.65 -3.74 7.85
N ALA A 183 3.53 -4.06 7.20
CA ALA A 183 3.39 -5.29 6.43
C ALA A 183 4.36 -5.36 5.24
N VAL A 184 4.56 -4.27 4.50
CA VAL A 184 5.56 -4.20 3.42
C VAL A 184 6.96 -4.47 3.97
N ILE A 185 7.34 -3.84 5.07
CA ILE A 185 8.69 -3.98 5.64
C ILE A 185 8.89 -5.38 6.23
N LEU A 186 8.00 -5.82 7.13
CA LEU A 186 8.10 -7.10 7.84
C LEU A 186 8.01 -8.32 6.91
N THR A 187 7.47 -8.15 5.70
CA THR A 187 7.42 -9.20 4.67
C THR A 187 8.43 -9.00 3.54
N MET A 188 9.40 -8.10 3.72
CA MET A 188 10.43 -7.78 2.73
C MET A 188 9.87 -7.40 1.34
N GLY A 189 8.69 -6.77 1.30
CA GLY A 189 8.03 -6.34 0.07
C GLY A 189 6.98 -7.31 -0.48
N LEU A 190 6.85 -8.53 0.05
CA LEU A 190 5.86 -9.51 -0.42
C LEU A 190 4.43 -8.95 -0.30
N TYR A 191 4.11 -8.28 0.80
CA TYR A 191 2.80 -7.67 1.01
C TYR A 191 2.45 -6.62 -0.05
N LEU A 192 3.44 -5.97 -0.66
CA LEU A 192 3.21 -4.97 -1.70
C LEU A 192 2.57 -5.58 -2.97
N ILE A 193 2.81 -6.87 -3.23
CA ILE A 193 2.15 -7.62 -4.32
C ILE A 193 0.65 -7.72 -4.05
N TYR A 194 0.29 -8.23 -2.86
CA TYR A 194 -1.11 -8.33 -2.45
C TYR A 194 -1.77 -6.96 -2.41
N TRP A 195 -1.08 -5.95 -1.89
CA TRP A 195 -1.59 -4.59 -1.79
C TRP A 195 -1.89 -4.01 -3.18
N GLY A 196 -0.96 -4.12 -4.13
CA GLY A 196 -1.18 -3.69 -5.52
C GLY A 196 -2.37 -4.39 -6.18
N TYR A 197 -2.50 -5.71 -5.98
CA TYR A 197 -3.66 -6.48 -6.42
C TYR A 197 -4.96 -5.95 -5.81
N ARG A 198 -4.96 -5.71 -4.49
CA ARG A 198 -6.13 -5.27 -3.72
C ARG A 198 -6.64 -3.93 -4.21
N VAL A 199 -5.77 -2.94 -4.42
CA VAL A 199 -6.20 -1.60 -4.87
C VAL A 199 -6.86 -1.67 -6.25
N ALA A 200 -6.24 -2.36 -7.21
CA ALA A 200 -6.82 -2.55 -8.54
C ALA A 200 -8.15 -3.32 -8.51
N SER A 201 -8.25 -4.33 -7.64
CA SER A 201 -9.47 -5.13 -7.48
C SER A 201 -10.61 -4.32 -6.86
N ILE A 202 -10.33 -3.46 -5.88
CA ILE A 202 -11.33 -2.55 -5.30
C ILE A 202 -11.83 -1.58 -6.37
N TYR A 203 -10.93 -1.03 -7.18
CA TYR A 203 -11.32 -0.11 -8.27
C TYR A 203 -12.24 -0.81 -9.26
N ASN A 204 -11.83 -1.98 -9.75
CA ASN A 204 -12.62 -2.75 -10.71
C ASN A 204 -13.98 -3.18 -10.14
N LYS A 205 -14.01 -3.60 -8.88
CA LYS A 205 -15.26 -3.93 -8.18
C LYS A 205 -16.18 -2.73 -8.06
N HIS A 206 -15.65 -1.54 -7.78
CA HIS A 206 -16.42 -0.31 -7.74
C HIS A 206 -17.02 0.04 -9.11
N ILE A 207 -16.23 -0.05 -10.18
CA ILE A 207 -16.75 0.10 -11.56
C ILE A 207 -17.88 -0.89 -11.83
N ASP A 208 -17.69 -2.16 -11.48
CA ASP A 208 -18.69 -3.22 -11.68
C ASP A 208 -19.97 -3.02 -10.85
N THR A 209 -19.87 -2.30 -9.73
CA THR A 209 -20.96 -2.12 -8.77
C THR A 209 -21.77 -0.87 -9.08
N ILE A 210 -21.10 0.25 -9.32
CA ILE A 210 -21.74 1.56 -9.50
C ILE A 210 -21.89 1.93 -10.97
N HIS A 211 -20.89 1.63 -11.80
CA HIS A 211 -20.82 2.16 -13.17
C HIS A 211 -21.09 1.12 -14.26
N ALA A 212 -21.36 -0.14 -13.92
CA ALA A 212 -21.54 -1.22 -14.89
C ALA A 212 -22.70 -1.00 -15.88
N ASN A 213 -23.75 -0.28 -15.47
CA ASN A 213 -24.91 -0.01 -16.32
C ASN A 213 -24.90 1.43 -16.87
N HIS A 214 -23.81 2.18 -16.71
CA HIS A 214 -23.70 3.54 -17.24
C HIS A 214 -24.05 3.57 -18.73
N PRO A 215 -24.94 4.47 -19.21
CA PRO A 215 -25.38 5.72 -18.58
C PRO A 215 -26.54 5.62 -17.58
N ASP A 216 -27.15 4.44 -17.43
CA ASP A 216 -28.27 4.24 -16.52
C ASP A 216 -27.82 4.14 -15.06
N LEU A 217 -28.76 4.39 -14.16
CA LEU A 217 -28.57 4.21 -12.72
C LEU A 217 -28.07 2.78 -12.41
N PRO A 218 -27.22 2.60 -11.38
CA PRO A 218 -26.81 1.28 -10.95
C PRO A 218 -28.03 0.45 -10.57
N LYS A 219 -28.02 -0.82 -10.98
CA LYS A 219 -29.03 -1.79 -10.56
C LYS A 219 -28.56 -2.39 -9.24
N ILE A 220 -29.45 -2.46 -8.26
CA ILE A 220 -29.18 -3.14 -7.00
C ILE A 220 -28.88 -4.61 -7.32
N ARG A 221 -27.61 -5.01 -7.21
CA ARG A 221 -27.22 -6.42 -7.25
C ARG A 221 -27.05 -6.89 -5.81
N TYR A 222 -27.54 -8.08 -5.50
CA TYR A 222 -27.30 -8.71 -4.20
C TYR A 222 -25.85 -9.14 -4.12
N TYR A 223 -25.00 -8.27 -3.57
CA TYR A 223 -23.64 -8.64 -3.22
C TYR A 223 -23.63 -9.28 -1.84
N VAL A 224 -22.92 -10.40 -1.71
CA VAL A 224 -22.49 -10.88 -0.39
C VAL A 224 -21.51 -9.85 0.13
N VAL A 225 -21.83 -9.22 1.28
CA VAL A 225 -20.84 -8.40 2.00
C VAL A 225 -19.79 -9.37 2.50
N THR A 226 -18.74 -9.53 1.70
CA THR A 226 -17.45 -10.04 2.18
C THR A 226 -16.80 -8.90 2.94
N GLY A 227 -17.43 -8.48 4.04
CA GLY A 227 -16.85 -7.58 5.01
C GLY A 227 -15.78 -8.40 5.73
N TYR A 228 -14.60 -8.48 5.13
CA TYR A 228 -13.43 -8.89 5.88
C TYR A 228 -13.15 -7.73 6.84
N GLU A 229 -13.80 -7.73 8.00
CA GLU A 229 -13.28 -7.02 9.15
C GLU A 229 -11.95 -7.70 9.45
N GLU A 230 -10.85 -7.07 9.01
CA GLU A 230 -9.51 -7.55 9.35
C GLU A 230 -9.45 -7.64 10.87
N ASN A 231 -9.41 -8.87 11.40
CA ASN A 231 -9.28 -9.09 12.83
C ASN A 231 -7.89 -8.60 13.25
N ILE A 232 -7.88 -7.36 13.74
CA ILE A 232 -6.69 -6.55 13.99
C ILE A 232 -5.61 -7.31 14.78
N PRO A 233 -5.94 -7.97 15.92
CA PRO A 233 -4.99 -8.82 16.63
C PRO A 233 -4.39 -9.95 15.78
N ILE A 234 -5.20 -10.64 14.98
CA ILE A 234 -4.73 -11.76 14.16
C ILE A 234 -3.76 -11.26 13.09
N LEU A 235 -4.07 -10.14 12.44
CA LEU A 235 -3.20 -9.56 11.43
C LEU A 235 -1.88 -9.06 12.05
N ALA A 236 -1.94 -8.37 13.19
CA ALA A 236 -0.74 -7.92 13.89
C ALA A 236 0.14 -9.10 14.34
N LEU A 237 -0.45 -10.16 14.91
CA LEU A 237 0.27 -11.39 15.25
C LEU A 237 0.88 -12.05 14.01
N GLY A 238 0.11 -12.17 12.93
CA GLY A 238 0.59 -12.72 11.66
C GLY A 238 1.80 -11.96 11.12
N LEU A 239 1.79 -10.63 11.19
CA LEU A 239 2.92 -9.80 10.79
C LEU A 239 4.14 -9.97 11.69
N VAL A 240 3.94 -10.20 12.99
CA VAL A 240 5.04 -10.51 13.90
C VAL A 240 5.72 -11.82 13.51
N PHE A 241 4.95 -12.89 13.32
CA PHE A 241 5.50 -14.17 12.89
C PHE A 241 6.14 -14.09 11.50
N ALA A 242 5.53 -13.36 10.56
CA ALA A 242 6.13 -13.11 9.26
C ALA A 242 7.49 -12.41 9.39
N GLY A 243 7.59 -11.39 10.24
CA GLY A 243 8.86 -10.72 10.54
C GLY A 243 9.94 -11.66 11.06
N ILE A 244 9.59 -12.56 12.00
CA ILE A 244 10.51 -13.61 12.49
C ILE A 244 10.98 -14.49 11.34
N VAL A 245 10.07 -14.96 10.49
CA VAL A 245 10.40 -15.83 9.36
C VAL A 245 11.31 -15.12 8.36
N PHE A 246 10.93 -13.96 7.85
CA PHE A 246 11.70 -13.28 6.80
C PHE A 246 13.06 -12.79 7.31
N TYR A 247 13.10 -12.14 8.47
CA TYR A 247 14.36 -11.62 8.99
C TYR A 247 15.22 -12.67 9.67
N GLY A 248 14.63 -13.71 10.28
CA GLY A 248 15.38 -14.86 10.76
C GLY A 248 16.03 -15.63 9.60
N LEU A 249 15.29 -15.90 8.52
CA LEU A 249 15.86 -16.53 7.33
C LEU A 249 16.96 -15.68 6.71
N ALA A 250 16.74 -14.37 6.53
CA ALA A 250 17.76 -13.48 6.01
C ALA A 250 19.02 -13.47 6.90
N GLY A 251 18.83 -13.48 8.22
CA GLY A 251 19.90 -13.64 9.18
C GLY A 251 20.65 -14.96 9.08
N LEU A 252 19.98 -16.09 8.81
CA LEU A 252 20.67 -17.37 8.53
C LEU A 252 21.55 -17.32 7.28
N TYR A 253 21.20 -16.47 6.31
CA TYR A 253 21.92 -16.31 5.05
C TYR A 253 22.96 -15.17 5.08
N GLY A 254 23.40 -14.71 6.26
CA GLY A 254 24.48 -13.72 6.34
C GLY A 254 24.01 -12.26 6.31
N LEU A 255 22.70 -11.97 6.36
CA LEU A 255 22.20 -10.61 6.20
C LEU A 255 21.87 -9.97 7.56
N PRO A 256 22.56 -8.88 7.95
CA PRO A 256 22.17 -8.14 9.14
C PRO A 256 20.86 -7.39 8.87
N CYS A 257 19.80 -7.81 9.56
CA CYS A 257 18.43 -7.37 9.26
C CYS A 257 17.75 -6.54 10.36
N TYR A 258 18.54 -6.01 11.30
CA TYR A 258 18.03 -5.36 12.51
C TYR A 258 17.23 -4.08 12.20
N LEU A 259 17.77 -3.15 11.41
CA LEU A 259 17.17 -1.82 11.23
C LEU A 259 15.80 -1.86 10.52
N PRO A 260 15.62 -2.56 9.39
CA PRO A 260 14.31 -2.67 8.75
C PRO A 260 13.27 -3.33 9.67
N SER A 261 13.65 -4.40 10.40
CA SER A 261 12.73 -5.07 11.31
C SER A 261 12.23 -4.15 12.42
N ILE A 262 13.11 -3.31 12.99
CA ILE A 262 12.75 -2.33 14.04
C ILE A 262 11.77 -1.29 13.48
N ILE A 263 12.00 -0.77 12.27
CA ILE A 263 11.08 0.17 11.61
C ILE A 263 9.70 -0.48 11.39
N GLY A 264 9.68 -1.74 10.91
CA GLY A 264 8.44 -2.50 10.71
C GLY A 264 7.66 -2.71 12.00
N TYR A 265 8.33 -3.16 13.07
CA TYR A 265 7.70 -3.36 14.38
C TYR A 265 7.28 -2.03 15.03
N GLY A 266 8.06 -0.96 14.86
CA GLY A 266 7.71 0.38 15.32
C GLY A 266 6.45 0.92 14.65
N ALA A 267 6.32 0.74 13.33
CA ALA A 267 5.10 1.09 12.59
C ALA A 267 3.89 0.27 13.07
N LEU A 268 4.08 -1.03 13.35
CA LEU A 268 3.02 -1.90 13.86
C LEU A 268 2.58 -1.52 15.30
N LEU A 269 3.52 -1.12 16.15
CA LEU A 269 3.22 -0.56 17.47
C LEU A 269 2.43 0.76 17.35
N GLY A 270 2.85 1.65 16.44
CA GLY A 270 2.12 2.89 16.15
C GLY A 270 0.70 2.64 15.64
N TYR A 271 0.51 1.63 14.79
CA TYR A 271 -0.81 1.18 14.38
C TYR A 271 -1.68 0.75 15.56
N ILE A 272 -1.19 -0.13 16.43
CA ILE A 272 -1.93 -0.60 17.62
C ILE A 272 -2.31 0.58 18.53
N ALA A 273 -1.36 1.47 18.81
CA ALA A 273 -1.61 2.66 19.62
C ALA A 273 -2.73 3.53 19.04
N LEU A 274 -2.74 3.77 17.72
CA LEU A 274 -3.78 4.56 17.06
C LEU A 274 -5.13 3.83 16.99
N SER A 275 -5.13 2.54 16.67
CA SER A 275 -6.35 1.73 16.55
C SER A 275 -7.09 1.59 17.87
N TYR A 276 -6.38 1.57 19.00
CA TYR A 276 -6.97 1.40 20.32
C TYR A 276 -7.03 2.70 21.15
N ARG A 277 -6.77 3.87 20.56
CA ARG A 277 -6.77 5.17 21.28
C ARG A 277 -8.08 5.54 21.99
N GLN A 278 -9.20 4.93 21.58
CA GLN A 278 -10.52 5.14 22.18
C GLN A 278 -10.88 4.08 23.23
N ALA A 279 -10.03 3.06 23.42
CA ALA A 279 -10.23 2.05 24.47
C ALA A 279 -10.00 2.65 25.87
N SER A 280 -10.42 1.94 26.92
CA SER A 280 -10.12 2.34 28.30
C SER A 280 -8.60 2.38 28.53
N PHE A 281 -8.14 3.30 29.39
CA PHE A 281 -6.72 3.45 29.70
C PHE A 281 -6.03 2.12 30.10
N PRO A 282 -6.59 1.28 30.98
CA PRO A 282 -5.99 -0.02 31.30
C PRO A 282 -5.84 -0.95 30.09
N LYS A 283 -6.83 -0.94 29.17
CA LYS A 283 -6.79 -1.75 27.95
C LYS A 283 -5.71 -1.25 26.99
N GLN A 284 -5.54 0.07 26.85
CA GLN A 284 -4.47 0.65 26.02
C GLN A 284 -3.09 0.28 26.55
N VAL A 285 -2.88 0.41 27.86
CA VAL A 285 -1.63 0.03 28.54
C VAL A 285 -1.35 -1.45 28.32
N LEU A 286 -2.33 -2.33 28.59
CA LEU A 286 -2.18 -3.78 28.44
C LEU A 286 -1.81 -4.18 27.01
N LEU A 287 -2.51 -3.65 26.00
CA LEU A 287 -2.26 -3.97 24.60
C LEU A 287 -0.89 -3.44 24.13
N THR A 288 -0.54 -2.22 24.52
CA THR A 288 0.73 -1.60 24.12
C THR A 288 1.92 -2.33 24.75
N TYR A 289 1.92 -2.54 26.07
CA TYR A 289 3.00 -3.27 26.74
C TYR A 289 3.03 -4.74 26.32
N GLY A 290 1.87 -5.40 26.19
CA GLY A 290 1.79 -6.77 25.69
C GLY A 290 2.42 -6.89 24.30
N PHE A 291 2.19 -5.92 23.42
CA PHE A 291 2.81 -5.89 22.10
C PHE A 291 4.31 -5.57 22.16
N VAL A 292 4.76 -4.69 23.05
CA VAL A 292 6.20 -4.44 23.27
C VAL A 292 6.92 -5.71 23.69
N TYR A 293 6.36 -6.49 24.62
CA TYR A 293 6.92 -7.79 25.02
C TYR A 293 6.94 -8.77 23.85
N LEU A 294 5.88 -8.80 23.04
CA LEU A 294 5.83 -9.64 21.84
C LEU A 294 6.91 -9.26 20.83
N VAL A 295 7.11 -7.97 20.57
CA VAL A 295 8.19 -7.46 19.70
C VAL A 295 9.56 -7.84 20.27
N PHE A 296 9.76 -7.71 21.59
CA PHE A 296 11.01 -8.10 22.25
C PHE A 296 11.31 -9.59 22.09
N LEU A 297 10.30 -10.45 22.25
CA LEU A 297 10.44 -11.89 21.99
C LEU A 297 10.74 -12.18 20.52
N ALA A 298 10.08 -11.48 19.61
CA ALA A 298 10.29 -11.64 18.17
C ALA A 298 11.70 -11.22 17.74
N THR A 299 12.19 -10.07 18.22
CA THR A 299 13.56 -9.61 17.92
C THR A 299 14.61 -10.49 18.57
N THR A 300 14.35 -11.02 19.77
CA THR A 300 15.22 -12.03 20.41
C THR A 300 15.28 -13.32 19.58
N ALA A 301 14.14 -13.80 19.08
CA ALA A 301 14.08 -14.96 18.20
C ALA A 301 14.85 -14.71 16.89
N ILE A 302 14.67 -13.55 16.26
CA ILE A 302 15.45 -13.15 15.08
C ILE A 302 16.94 -13.15 15.42
N GLY A 303 17.33 -12.54 16.54
CA GLY A 303 18.72 -12.47 16.99
C GLY A 303 19.34 -13.86 17.22
N PHE A 304 18.60 -14.77 17.85
CA PHE A 304 19.04 -16.15 18.07
C PHE A 304 19.21 -16.91 16.75
N ILE A 305 18.24 -16.82 15.84
CA ILE A 305 18.32 -17.45 14.52
C ILE A 305 19.49 -16.87 13.71
N SER A 306 19.72 -15.57 13.82
CA SER A 306 20.78 -14.84 13.11
C SER A 306 22.15 -14.91 13.80
N ALA A 307 22.25 -15.58 14.96
CA ALA A 307 23.45 -15.55 15.79
C ALA A 307 24.74 -15.93 15.03
N PRO A 308 24.75 -16.96 14.16
CA PRO A 308 25.96 -17.30 13.40
C PRO A 308 26.49 -16.13 12.56
N THR A 309 25.59 -15.39 11.90
CA THR A 309 25.96 -14.25 11.07
C THR A 309 26.53 -13.09 11.88
N TYR A 310 25.96 -12.84 13.06
CA TYR A 310 26.49 -11.80 13.95
C TYR A 310 27.84 -12.21 14.55
N THR A 311 28.01 -13.48 14.92
CA THR A 311 29.29 -14.00 15.42
C THR A 311 30.39 -13.87 14.36
N ASP A 312 30.12 -14.32 13.13
CA ASP A 312 31.06 -14.21 12.01
C ASP A 312 31.41 -12.73 11.72
N PHE A 313 30.42 -11.84 11.82
CA PHE A 313 30.61 -10.41 11.65
C PHE A 313 31.51 -9.80 12.74
N TYR A 314 31.27 -10.11 14.01
CA TYR A 314 32.08 -9.61 15.12
C TYR A 314 33.50 -10.14 15.08
N GLN A 315 33.69 -11.42 14.72
CA GLN A 315 35.03 -12.00 14.56
C GLN A 315 35.84 -11.27 13.49
N LYS A 316 35.23 -10.97 12.32
CA LYS A 316 35.90 -10.20 11.26
C LYS A 316 36.29 -8.79 11.71
N ILE A 317 35.41 -8.09 12.43
CA ILE A 317 35.72 -6.77 12.99
C ILE A 317 36.89 -6.86 13.99
N GLU A 318 36.90 -7.89 14.83
CA GLU A 318 37.97 -8.11 15.80
C GLU A 318 39.32 -8.38 15.11
N GLU A 319 39.32 -9.18 14.05
CA GLU A 319 40.50 -9.45 13.21
C GLU A 319 41.03 -8.15 12.57
N GLU A 320 40.17 -7.34 11.95
CA GLU A 320 40.55 -6.06 11.34
C GLU A 320 41.09 -5.05 12.36
N LEU A 321 40.43 -4.91 13.51
CA LEU A 321 40.90 -4.03 14.58
C LEU A 321 42.26 -4.47 15.11
N THR A 322 42.48 -5.79 15.21
CA THR A 322 43.77 -6.36 15.62
C THR A 322 44.85 -6.14 14.56
N SER A 323 44.51 -6.25 13.26
CA SER A 323 45.47 -5.98 12.18
C SER A 323 45.88 -4.50 12.14
N ILE A 324 44.92 -3.57 12.31
CA ILE A 324 45.22 -2.13 12.41
C ILE A 324 46.13 -1.86 13.60
N ARG A 325 45.78 -2.39 14.79
CA ARG A 325 46.60 -2.21 16.00
C ARG A 325 48.01 -2.78 15.85
N SER A 326 48.20 -3.82 15.06
CA SER A 326 49.51 -4.44 14.84
C SER A 326 50.33 -3.78 13.73
N HIS A 327 49.74 -2.94 12.87
CA HIS A 327 50.44 -2.18 11.82
C HIS A 327 50.85 -0.76 12.27
N ASP A 328 50.34 -0.27 13.41
CA ASP A 328 50.69 1.03 14.00
C ASP A 328 51.84 0.98 15.03
N PHE A 329 52.63 -0.11 15.07
CA PHE A 329 53.83 -0.26 15.93
C PHE A 329 55.10 -0.58 15.13
#